data_AF-A0A536UY95-F1
#
_entry.id   AF-A0A536UY95-F1
#
_cell.length_a   1.000
_cell.length_b   1.000
_cell.length_c   1.000
_cell.angle_alpha   90.00
_cell.angle_beta   90.00
_cell.angle_gamma   90.00
#
_symmetry.space_group_name_H-M   'P 1'
#
loop_
_entity.id
_entity.type
_entity.pdbx_description
1 polymer ?
#
loop_
_entity_poly.entity_id
_entity_poly.type
_entity_poly.pdbx_seq_one_letter_code
_entity_poly.pdbx_strand_id
1 'polypeptide(L)'
;MASAAQKSGSRVLIVGLRLPPNYGPAYVRRFETTYADVARDRKAALVPFLFEGFAEDNGMFQADRIHPVLAAQTRLLDNVWRELKPLLGEPGKSR
;
A
#
# COMPACT_ATOMS: atom_id res chain seq x y z
N MET A 1 -8.13 -12.35 4.34
CA MET A 1 -6.66 -12.41 4.30
C MET A 1 -6.02 -11.87 5.58
N ALA A 2 -6.16 -10.58 5.93
CA ALA A 2 -5.52 -10.00 7.12
C ALA A 2 -5.79 -10.77 8.44
N SER A 3 -7.05 -11.13 8.70
CA SER A 3 -7.42 -11.96 9.87
C SER A 3 -6.69 -13.31 9.91
N ALA A 4 -6.57 -13.99 8.76
CA ALA A 4 -5.89 -15.28 8.69
C ALA A 4 -4.39 -15.14 8.95
N ALA A 5 -3.74 -14.10 8.38
CA ALA A 5 -2.33 -13.82 8.63
C ALA A 5 -2.03 -13.46 10.10
N GLN A 6 -2.92 -12.71 10.74
CA GLN A 6 -2.78 -12.42 12.18
C GLN A 6 -2.95 -13.67 13.04
N LYS A 7 -3.88 -14.56 12.68
CA LYS A 7 -4.07 -15.85 13.36
C LYS A 7 -2.85 -16.76 13.23
N SER A 8 -2.04 -16.62 12.17
CA SER A 8 -0.76 -17.33 12.02
C SER A 8 0.42 -16.65 12.74
N GLY A 9 0.17 -15.61 13.55
CA GLY A 9 1.21 -14.90 14.31
C GLY A 9 1.93 -13.79 13.53
N SER A 10 1.50 -13.47 12.31
CA SER A 10 2.16 -12.46 11.49
C SER A 10 1.71 -11.04 11.86
N ARG A 11 2.66 -10.10 11.86
CA ARG A 11 2.35 -8.66 11.81
C ARG A 11 1.87 -8.31 10.40
N VAL A 12 0.81 -7.52 10.29
CA VAL A 12 0.20 -7.16 9.00
C VAL A 12 0.42 -5.68 8.70
N LEU A 13 0.87 -5.41 7.47
CA LEU A 13 0.84 -4.10 6.82
C LEU A 13 -0.17 -4.18 5.67
N ILE A 14 -1.13 -3.26 5.64
CA ILE A 14 -2.07 -3.11 4.53
C ILE A 14 -1.48 -2.11 3.53
N VAL A 15 -1.48 -2.44 2.24
CA VAL A 15 -1.03 -1.54 1.18
C VAL A 15 -2.24 -1.07 0.39
N GLY A 16 -2.51 0.24 0.48
CA GLY A 16 -3.64 0.90 -0.12
C GLY A 16 -3.45 1.23 -1.59
N LEU A 17 -4.57 1.23 -2.31
CA LEU A 17 -4.67 1.63 -3.71
C LEU A 17 -5.81 2.63 -3.89
N ARG A 18 -5.70 3.42 -4.96
CA ARG A 18 -6.77 4.30 -5.46
C ARG A 18 -7.14 3.88 -6.87
N LEU A 19 -8.41 4.04 -7.20
CA LEU A 19 -8.88 3.83 -8.56
C LEU A 19 -8.65 5.09 -9.40
N PRO A 20 -8.56 4.96 -10.74
CA PRO A 20 -8.49 6.12 -11.61
C PRO A 20 -9.77 6.98 -11.53
N PRO A 21 -9.71 8.28 -11.86
CA PRO A 21 -10.79 9.23 -11.63
C PRO A 21 -12.05 8.97 -12.49
N ASN A 22 -11.93 8.18 -13.57
CA ASN A 22 -13.04 7.85 -14.47
C ASN A 22 -14.16 6.99 -13.83
N TYR A 23 -13.95 6.46 -12.62
CA TYR A 23 -14.97 5.71 -11.86
C TYR A 23 -15.90 6.60 -11.04
N GLY A 24 -15.67 7.92 -11.05
CA GLY A 24 -16.45 8.88 -10.28
C GLY A 24 -15.95 9.04 -8.84
N PRO A 25 -15.94 10.27 -8.30
CA PRO A 25 -15.23 10.59 -7.06
C PRO A 25 -15.82 9.90 -5.83
N ALA A 26 -17.12 9.61 -5.82
CA ALA A 26 -17.76 8.89 -4.72
C ALA A 26 -17.30 7.44 -4.61
N TYR A 27 -17.12 6.75 -5.75
CA TYR A 27 -16.66 5.37 -5.77
C TYR A 27 -15.18 5.26 -5.44
N VAL A 28 -14.35 6.14 -6.02
CA VAL A 28 -12.92 6.23 -5.73
C VAL A 28 -12.67 6.40 -4.23
N ARG A 29 -13.39 7.33 -3.58
CA ARG A 29 -13.27 7.53 -2.12
C ARG A 29 -13.66 6.29 -1.33
N ARG A 30 -14.78 5.64 -1.64
CA ARG A 30 -15.21 4.43 -0.93
C ARG A 30 -14.20 3.29 -1.08
N PHE A 31 -13.63 3.14 -2.27
CA PHE A 31 -12.59 2.14 -2.54
C PHE A 31 -11.34 2.41 -1.69
N GLU A 32 -10.83 3.63 -1.70
CA GLU A 32 -9.69 4.04 -0.87
C GLU A 32 -9.97 3.83 0.62
N THR A 33 -11.14 4.25 1.11
CA THR A 33 -11.55 4.09 2.52
C THR A 33 -11.59 2.62 2.96
N THR A 34 -11.85 1.68 2.06
CA THR A 34 -11.86 0.24 2.39
C THR A 34 -10.53 -0.24 2.97
N TYR A 35 -9.40 0.26 2.44
CA TYR A 35 -8.08 -0.10 2.96
C TYR A 35 -7.85 0.46 4.37
N ALA A 36 -8.25 1.71 4.59
CA ALA A 36 -8.15 2.36 5.90
C ALA A 36 -9.04 1.69 6.95
N ASP A 37 -10.26 1.32 6.58
CA ASP A 37 -11.19 0.60 7.46
C ASP A 37 -10.64 -0.77 7.85
N VAL A 38 -10.12 -1.54 6.89
CA VAL A 38 -9.50 -2.84 7.20
C VAL A 38 -8.29 -2.69 8.10
N ALA A 39 -7.43 -1.68 7.87
CA ALA A 39 -6.28 -1.42 8.71
C ALA A 39 -6.69 -1.08 10.15
N ARG A 40 -7.67 -0.18 10.33
CA ARG A 40 -8.23 0.19 11.63
C ARG A 40 -8.83 -1.01 12.35
N ASP A 41 -9.72 -1.74 11.69
CA ASP A 41 -10.46 -2.85 12.29
C ASP A 41 -9.54 -4.01 12.69
N ARG A 42 -8.41 -4.17 11.99
CA ARG A 42 -7.40 -5.18 12.29
C ARG A 42 -6.24 -4.67 13.12
N LYS A 43 -6.23 -3.39 13.51
CA LYS A 43 -5.09 -2.73 14.19
C LYS A 43 -3.77 -2.98 13.45
N ALA A 44 -3.83 -2.95 12.12
CA ALA A 44 -2.69 -3.15 11.22
C ALA A 44 -2.13 -1.79 10.78
N ALA A 45 -0.84 -1.77 10.44
CA ALA A 45 -0.26 -0.59 9.79
C ALA A 45 -0.82 -0.42 8.37
N LEU A 46 -0.68 0.79 7.80
CA LEU A 46 -1.23 1.14 6.50
C LEU A 46 -0.26 1.99 5.68
N VAL A 47 0.03 1.55 4.46
CA VAL A 47 0.50 2.43 3.37
C VAL A 47 -0.76 3.01 2.69
N PRO A 48 -1.05 4.32 2.77
CA PRO A 48 -2.32 4.85 2.25
C PRO A 48 -2.47 4.68 0.74
N PHE A 49 -1.39 4.90 0.00
CA PHE A 49 -1.37 4.77 -1.45
C PHE A 49 -0.01 4.32 -1.96
N LEU A 50 0.03 3.22 -2.72
CA LEU A 50 1.27 2.66 -3.24
C LEU A 50 1.98 3.56 -4.26
N PHE A 51 1.22 4.26 -5.11
CA PHE A 51 1.77 5.09 -6.19
C PHE A 51 1.89 6.57 -5.82
N GLU A 52 1.98 6.86 -4.52
CA GLU A 52 2.10 8.22 -4.00
C GLU A 52 3.27 8.96 -4.67
N GLY A 53 2.98 10.17 -5.15
CA GLY A 53 3.96 11.05 -5.78
C GLY A 53 4.36 10.71 -7.21
N PHE A 54 3.74 9.72 -7.88
CA PHE A 54 3.97 9.46 -9.32
C PHE A 54 2.76 8.92 -10.10
N ALA A 55 1.63 8.67 -9.46
CA ALA A 55 0.46 8.05 -10.10
C ALA A 55 -0.09 8.77 -11.35
N GLU A 56 0.16 10.08 -11.48
CA GLU A 56 -0.29 10.90 -12.61
C GLU A 56 0.75 11.00 -13.74
N ASP A 57 1.96 10.50 -13.52
CA ASP A 57 3.04 10.51 -14.51
C ASP A 57 3.00 9.23 -15.37
N ASN A 58 2.47 9.35 -16.60
CA ASN A 58 2.42 8.24 -17.55
C ASN A 58 3.82 7.68 -17.90
N GLY A 59 4.90 8.46 -17.75
CA GLY A 59 6.27 7.99 -17.93
C GLY A 59 6.76 7.03 -16.85
N MET A 60 6.04 6.95 -15.72
CA MET A 60 6.32 6.03 -14.62
C MET A 60 5.61 4.67 -14.77
N PHE A 61 4.87 4.47 -15.86
CA PHE A 61 4.17 3.23 -16.19
C PHE A 61 4.63 2.65 -17.53
N GLN A 62 4.48 1.34 -17.65
CA GLN A 62 4.71 0.59 -18.89
C GLN A 62 3.69 1.03 -19.95
N ALA A 63 3.85 0.54 -21.18
CA ALA A 63 2.98 0.92 -22.30
C ALA A 63 1.47 0.69 -22.04
N ASP A 64 1.13 -0.21 -21.12
CA ASP A 64 -0.25 -0.47 -20.69
C ASP A 64 -0.84 0.56 -19.73
N ARG A 65 -0.03 1.50 -19.22
CA ARG A 65 -0.40 2.55 -18.25
C ARG A 65 -0.92 2.03 -16.91
N ILE A 66 -0.59 0.79 -16.55
CA ILE A 66 -1.03 0.15 -15.30
C ILE A 66 0.18 -0.30 -14.47
N HIS A 67 1.18 -0.89 -15.12
CA HIS A 67 2.33 -1.46 -14.40
C HIS A 67 3.47 -0.44 -14.29
N PRO A 68 4.04 -0.19 -13.10
CA PRO A 68 5.16 0.74 -12.97
C PRO A 68 6.41 0.26 -13.74
N VAL A 69 7.21 1.20 -14.25
CA VAL A 69 8.50 0.92 -14.89
C VAL A 69 9.61 0.71 -13.86
N LEU A 70 10.82 0.37 -14.33
CA LEU A 70 12.01 0.23 -13.49
C LEU A 70 12.32 1.49 -12.68
N ALA A 71 12.20 2.67 -13.28
CA ALA A 71 12.47 3.95 -12.61
C ALA A 71 11.53 4.24 -11.42
N ALA A 72 10.33 3.65 -11.41
CA ALA A 72 9.36 3.82 -10.33
C ALA A 72 9.62 2.92 -9.11
N GLN A 73 10.48 1.89 -9.24
CA GLN A 73 10.66 0.86 -8.21
C GLN A 73 11.23 1.42 -6.89
N THR A 74 12.18 2.35 -6.95
CA THR A 74 12.71 3.00 -5.75
C THR A 74 11.63 3.78 -5.01
N ARG A 75 10.74 4.45 -5.73
CA ARG A 75 9.65 5.23 -5.13
C ARG A 75 8.56 4.33 -4.53
N LEU A 76 8.27 3.21 -5.17
CA LEU A 76 7.43 2.14 -4.59
C LEU A 76 8.02 1.64 -3.27
N LEU A 77 9.32 1.35 -3.24
CA LEU A 77 10.02 0.93 -2.04
C LEU A 77 9.89 2.01 -0.95
N ASP A 78 10.19 3.27 -1.24
CA ASP A 78 10.13 4.36 -0.26
C ASP A 78 8.73 4.49 0.36
N ASN A 79 7.68 4.41 -0.47
CA ASN A 79 6.29 4.48 -0.04
C ASN A 79 5.91 3.34 0.94
N VAL A 80 6.42 2.13 0.71
CA VAL A 80 6.17 0.97 1.58
C VAL A 80 7.09 0.96 2.80
N TRP A 81 8.37 1.29 2.60
CA TRP A 81 9.42 1.17 3.61
C TRP A 81 9.19 2.06 4.81
N ARG A 82 8.61 3.26 4.60
CA ARG A 82 8.23 4.18 5.68
C ARG A 82 7.36 3.49 6.74
N GLU A 83 6.40 2.67 6.30
CA GLU A 83 5.46 1.98 7.18
C GLU A 83 5.95 0.58 7.59
N LEU A 84 6.72 -0.08 6.72
CA LEU A 84 7.24 -1.43 6.98
C LEU A 84 8.39 -1.43 7.98
N LYS A 85 9.34 -0.49 7.88
CA LYS A 85 10.56 -0.49 8.69
C LYS A 85 10.28 -0.53 10.20
N PRO A 86 9.33 0.24 10.77
CA PRO A 86 8.96 0.14 12.19
C PRO A 86 8.41 -1.24 12.60
N LEU A 87 7.97 -2.05 11.63
CA LEU A 87 7.42 -3.39 11.88
C LEU A 87 8.46 -4.51 11.94
N LEU A 88 9.69 -4.26 11.49
CA LEU A 88 10.73 -5.29 11.42
C LEU A 88 11.51 -5.46 12.73
N GLY A 89 11.37 -4.52 13.69
CA GLY A 89 12.16 -4.53 14.92
C GLY A 89 13.64 -4.20 14.69
N GLU A 90 14.46 -4.32 15.73
CA GLU A 90 15.92 -4.26 15.57
C GLU A 90 16.44 -5.59 15.01
N PRO A 91 17.40 -5.57 14.06
CA PRO A 91 18.05 -6.79 13.60
C PRO A 91 18.65 -7.54 14.80
N GLY A 92 18.25 -8.80 15.00
CA GLY A 92 18.84 -9.70 16.01
C GLY A 92 18.00 -9.98 17.26
N LYS A 93 16.85 -9.32 17.45
CA LYS A 93 15.89 -9.72 18.49
C LYS A 93 14.72 -10.48 17.86
N SER A 94 14.93 -11.76 17.55
CA SER A 94 13.80 -12.68 17.42
C SER A 94 13.09 -12.74 18.77
N ARG A 95 11.77 -12.56 18.76
CA ARG A 95 10.93 -13.00 19.88
C ARG A 95 10.86 -14.52 19.90
#